data_AF-A0A7C7Z1K1-F1
#
_entry.id   AF-A0A7C7Z1K1-F1
#
_cell.length_a   1.000
_cell.length_b   1.000
_cell.length_c   1.000
_cell.angle_alpha   90.00
_cell.angle_beta   90.00
_cell.angle_gamma   90.00
#
_symmetry.space_group_name_H-M   'P 1'
#
loop_
_entity.id
_entity.type
_entity.pdbx_description
1 polymer ?
#
loop_
_entity_poly.entity_id
_entity_poly.type
_entity_poly.pdbx_seq_one_letter_code
_entity_poly.pdbx_strand_id
1 'polypeptide(L)'
;MVDFGTALTILENKARRQILEMLVREPHYPLQLSKHLEISQQAVMKHLKVLEEAGFVQSEQVRSDKGGPPKKIFSVKQSFSLRLDLGPDLFRSDHRTLPVGGPVRLSSRLPDSAIPVAEKIGGRRKISVAEAMDLVGQLNETLETLDAQRDALIALHQQVMSRVSSTVDENFTQYEERNLVHTLLERPRRPVDLDAWSETLRLEVPRAEEIITEVRERMMYEIADADKTVIIAGKKTQLPWWAVLGSDD
;
A
#
# COMPACT_ATOMS: atom_id res chain seq x y z
N MET A 1 4.30 13.27 3.89
CA MET A 1 4.40 11.79 3.93
C MET A 1 5.52 11.42 2.99
N VAL A 2 6.42 10.53 3.40
CA VAL A 2 7.51 10.05 2.52
C VAL A 2 6.88 9.27 1.37
N ASP A 3 7.45 9.27 0.16
CA ASP A 3 6.95 8.39 -0.90
C ASP A 3 7.35 6.93 -0.63
N PHE A 4 6.71 5.97 -1.33
CA PHE A 4 6.96 4.55 -1.13
C PHE A 4 8.43 4.16 -1.37
N GLY A 5 9.04 4.70 -2.44
CA GLY A 5 10.41 4.39 -2.82
C GLY A 5 11.41 4.86 -1.76
N THR A 6 11.30 6.10 -1.33
CA THR A 6 12.13 6.64 -0.25
C THR A 6 11.93 5.85 1.04
N ALA A 7 10.69 5.48 1.39
CA ALA A 7 10.44 4.68 2.59
C ALA A 7 11.14 3.31 2.54
N LEU A 8 11.16 2.64 1.38
CA LEU A 8 11.92 1.40 1.17
C LEU A 8 13.43 1.63 1.31
N THR A 9 13.98 2.66 0.65
CA THR A 9 15.42 2.98 0.74
C THR A 9 15.84 3.24 2.18
N ILE A 10 14.99 3.88 2.99
CA ILE A 10 15.26 4.05 4.42
C ILE A 10 15.19 2.70 5.17
N LEU A 11 14.13 1.92 4.97
CA LEU A 11 13.90 0.68 5.72
C LEU A 11 14.78 -0.50 5.28
N GLU A 12 15.44 -0.43 4.13
CA GLU A 12 16.39 -1.44 3.65
C GLU A 12 17.50 -1.73 4.66
N ASN A 13 17.99 -0.70 5.36
CA ASN A 13 19.10 -0.83 6.29
C ASN A 13 18.64 -1.43 7.63
N LYS A 14 19.26 -2.55 8.02
CA LYS A 14 18.97 -3.26 9.28
C LYS A 14 19.11 -2.39 10.53
N ALA A 15 20.17 -1.58 10.64
CA ALA A 15 20.38 -0.74 11.82
C ALA A 15 19.29 0.34 11.95
N ARG A 16 18.82 0.90 10.83
CA ARG A 16 17.67 1.84 10.85
C ARG A 16 16.39 1.16 11.34
N ARG A 17 16.12 -0.07 10.90
CA ARG A 17 14.97 -0.87 11.39
C ARG A 17 15.09 -1.15 12.90
N GLN A 18 16.25 -1.58 13.36
CA GLN A 18 16.48 -1.85 14.80
C GLN A 18 16.37 -0.59 15.66
N ILE A 19 16.86 0.56 15.18
CA ILE A 19 16.65 1.86 15.86
C ILE A 19 15.16 2.16 15.98
N LEU A 20 14.39 2.01 14.89
CA LEU A 20 12.94 2.22 14.92
C LEU A 20 12.24 1.27 15.88
N GLU A 21 12.57 -0.03 15.87
CA GLU A 21 12.02 -1.03 16.80
C GLU A 21 12.21 -0.63 18.28
N MET A 22 13.37 -0.06 18.61
CA MET A 22 13.63 0.45 19.96
C MET A 22 12.83 1.73 20.26
N LEU A 23 12.79 2.68 19.33
CA LEU A 23 12.11 3.96 19.49
C LEU A 23 10.57 3.86 19.53
N VAL A 24 10.00 2.76 19.01
CA VAL A 24 8.56 2.45 19.14
C VAL A 24 8.20 2.08 20.58
N ARG A 25 9.13 1.46 21.33
CA ARG A 25 8.88 1.03 22.72
C ARG A 25 9.00 2.18 23.70
N GLU A 26 10.08 2.95 23.58
CA GLU A 26 10.33 4.13 24.40
C GLU A 26 11.29 5.11 23.71
N PRO A 27 11.22 6.42 24.01
CA PRO A 27 12.19 7.39 23.50
C PRO A 27 13.61 7.11 24.04
N HIS A 28 14.61 7.19 23.16
CA HIS A 28 16.01 6.92 23.53
C HIS A 28 16.96 8.04 23.09
N TYR A 29 18.05 8.23 23.84
CA TYR A 29 19.18 9.05 23.40
C TYR A 29 20.22 8.19 22.64
N PRO A 30 21.07 8.79 21.77
CA PRO A 30 21.97 8.04 20.89
C PRO A 30 22.90 7.04 21.60
N LEU A 31 23.38 7.38 22.79
CA LEU A 31 24.26 6.52 23.59
C LEU A 31 23.54 5.27 24.15
N GLN A 32 22.22 5.32 24.40
CA GLN A 32 21.47 4.11 24.75
C GLN A 32 21.38 3.19 23.54
N LEU A 33 20.94 3.73 22.41
CA LEU A 33 20.81 2.99 21.15
C LEU A 33 22.15 2.34 20.77
N SER A 34 23.27 3.04 20.91
CA SER A 34 24.60 2.46 20.61
C SER A 34 24.95 1.27 21.50
N LYS A 35 24.54 1.30 22.78
CA LYS A 35 24.78 0.20 23.72
C LYS A 35 23.88 -1.00 23.44
N HIS A 36 22.61 -0.77 23.16
CA HIS A 36 21.64 -1.85 22.90
C HIS A 36 21.85 -2.50 21.54
N LEU A 37 22.29 -1.74 20.54
CA LEU A 37 22.48 -2.22 19.17
C LEU A 37 23.93 -2.61 18.85
N GLU A 38 24.85 -2.45 19.81
CA GLU A 38 26.28 -2.74 19.68
C GLU A 38 26.94 -2.07 18.45
N ILE A 39 26.46 -0.88 18.08
CA ILE A 39 27.01 -0.05 17.00
C ILE A 39 27.58 1.24 17.56
N SER A 40 28.55 1.84 16.87
CA SER A 40 29.17 3.09 17.34
C SER A 40 28.14 4.22 17.46
N GLN A 41 28.30 5.07 18.47
CA GLN A 41 27.41 6.22 18.68
C GLN A 41 27.38 7.14 17.44
N GLN A 42 28.50 7.29 16.73
CA GLN A 42 28.56 8.06 15.50
C GLN A 42 27.71 7.43 14.37
N ALA A 43 27.72 6.10 14.24
CA ALA A 43 26.86 5.39 13.29
C ALA A 43 25.38 5.56 13.64
N VAL A 44 25.01 5.43 14.92
CA VAL A 44 23.65 5.70 15.41
C VAL A 44 23.22 7.12 15.03
N MET A 45 24.05 8.12 15.29
CA MET A 45 23.73 9.51 14.95
C MET A 45 23.53 9.72 13.45
N LYS A 46 24.34 9.07 12.61
CA LYS A 46 24.16 9.10 11.15
C LYS A 46 22.81 8.51 10.74
N HIS A 47 22.43 7.37 11.31
CA HIS A 47 21.13 6.75 11.04
C HIS A 47 19.96 7.59 11.53
N LEU A 48 20.04 8.14 12.74
CA LEU A 48 19.02 9.02 13.30
C LEU A 48 18.82 10.29 12.47
N LYS A 49 19.90 10.89 11.96
CA LYS A 49 19.81 12.04 11.06
C LYS A 49 19.01 11.71 9.81
N VAL A 50 19.31 10.59 9.16
CA VAL A 50 18.60 10.14 7.97
C VAL A 50 17.12 9.82 8.27
N LEU A 51 16.84 9.19 9.41
CA LEU A 51 15.47 8.91 9.85
C LEU A 51 14.69 10.19 10.19
N GLU A 52 15.36 11.20 10.76
CA GLU A 52 14.79 12.50 11.13
C GLU A 52 14.47 13.33 9.88
N GLU A 53 15.39 13.36 8.91
CA GLU A 53 15.20 14.01 7.60
C GLU A 53 14.05 13.38 6.80
N ALA A 54 13.92 12.06 6.85
CA ALA A 54 12.78 11.35 6.29
C ALA A 54 11.49 11.47 7.15
N GLY A 55 11.55 12.10 8.33
CA GLY A 55 10.39 12.31 9.20
C GLY A 55 9.85 11.05 9.90
N PHE A 56 10.60 9.95 9.90
CA PHE A 56 10.26 8.73 10.65
C PHE A 56 10.38 8.96 12.16
N VAL A 57 11.41 9.73 12.55
CA VAL A 57 11.65 10.10 13.95
C VAL A 57 11.63 11.61 14.12
N GLN A 58 11.34 12.06 15.33
CA GLN A 58 11.56 13.43 15.77
C GLN A 58 12.53 13.45 16.92
N SER A 59 13.05 14.62 17.22
CA SER A 59 13.92 14.83 18.35
C SER A 59 13.49 15.99 19.23
N GLU A 60 13.74 15.85 20.53
CA GLU A 60 13.41 16.84 21.53
C GLU A 60 14.59 17.00 22.49
N GLN A 61 14.80 18.23 22.99
CA GLN A 61 15.79 18.49 24.02
C GLN A 61 15.16 18.33 25.40
N VAL A 62 15.61 17.34 26.15
CA VAL A 62 15.15 17.07 27.51
C VAL A 62 16.22 17.52 28.50
N ARG A 63 15.81 18.19 29.58
CA ARG A 63 16.71 18.58 30.67
C ARG A 63 17.31 17.31 31.30
N SER A 64 18.60 17.34 31.59
CA SER A 64 19.26 16.20 32.23
C SER A 64 18.88 16.14 33.71
N ASP A 65 18.42 14.97 34.17
CA ASP A 65 18.02 14.75 35.58
C ASP A 65 19.15 15.04 36.59
N LYS A 66 20.41 14.98 36.14
CA LYS A 66 21.61 15.17 36.98
C LYS A 66 22.31 16.52 36.78
N GLY A 67 21.61 17.54 36.25
CA GLY A 67 22.20 18.87 36.04
C GLY A 67 23.26 18.95 34.93
N GLY A 68 23.36 17.91 34.11
CA GLY A 68 24.22 17.91 32.92
C GLY A 68 23.61 18.69 31.74
N PRO A 69 24.34 18.84 30.62
CA PRO A 69 23.82 19.47 29.41
C PRO A 69 22.55 18.76 28.90
N PRO A 70 21.62 19.50 28.27
CA PRO A 70 20.40 18.93 27.70
C PRO A 70 20.69 17.74 26.79
N LYS A 71 19.87 16.70 26.88
CA LYS A 71 20.00 15.50 26.05
C LYS A 71 19.00 15.55 24.91
N LYS A 72 19.48 15.29 23.68
CA LYS A 72 18.62 15.08 22.52
C LYS A 72 18.05 13.65 22.58
N ILE A 73 16.75 13.52 22.79
CA ILE A 73 16.03 12.25 22.77
C ILE A 73 15.29 12.12 21.45
N PHE A 74 15.12 10.89 20.97
CA PHE A 74 14.42 10.61 19.72
C PHE A 74 13.18 9.77 19.99
N SER A 75 12.13 9.96 19.20
CA SER A 75 10.88 9.19 19.24
C SER A 75 10.27 9.07 17.84
N VAL A 76 9.42 8.06 17.61
CA VAL A 76 8.74 7.87 16.32
C VAL A 76 7.60 8.88 16.18
N LYS A 77 7.50 9.53 15.01
CA LYS A 77 6.51 10.59 14.75
C LYS A 77 5.31 10.15 13.90
N GLN A 78 5.48 9.16 13.03
CA GLN A 78 4.49 8.82 11.99
C GLN A 78 4.02 7.37 12.10
N SER A 79 2.74 7.17 11.81
CA SER A 79 2.10 5.86 11.68
C SER A 79 1.62 5.65 10.24
N PHE A 80 2.27 4.74 9.52
CA PHE A 80 1.96 4.41 8.14
C PHE A 80 2.05 2.90 7.91
N SER A 81 1.48 2.43 6.80
CA SER A 81 1.54 1.06 6.33
C SER A 81 2.10 1.04 4.92
N LEU A 82 3.17 0.26 4.73
CA LEU A 82 3.69 -0.13 3.43
C LEU A 82 3.23 -1.54 3.14
N ARG A 83 2.82 -1.79 1.90
CA ARG A 83 2.40 -3.10 1.42
C ARG A 83 2.98 -3.31 0.04
N LEU A 84 3.58 -4.48 -0.16
CA LEU A 84 4.18 -4.91 -1.40
C LEU A 84 3.75 -6.35 -1.66
N ASP A 85 3.04 -6.59 -2.76
CA ASP A 85 2.72 -7.92 -3.25
C ASP A 85 3.45 -8.14 -4.57
N LEU A 86 4.08 -9.31 -4.71
CA LEU A 86 4.87 -9.69 -5.88
C LEU A 86 4.54 -11.14 -6.26
N GLY A 87 4.26 -11.37 -7.54
CA GLY A 87 4.13 -12.69 -8.14
C GLY A 87 4.00 -12.60 -9.66
N PRO A 88 3.81 -13.74 -10.36
CA PRO A 88 3.49 -13.73 -11.79
C PRO A 88 2.23 -12.91 -12.02
N ASP A 89 2.30 -11.95 -12.95
CA ASP A 89 1.22 -11.00 -13.27
C ASP A 89 0.68 -10.20 -12.07
N LEU A 90 1.50 -10.05 -11.00
CA LEU A 90 1.15 -9.30 -9.81
C LEU A 90 2.34 -8.44 -9.36
N PHE A 91 2.20 -7.14 -9.54
CA PHE A 91 3.03 -6.16 -8.86
C PHE A 91 2.14 -5.10 -8.23
N ARG A 92 2.05 -5.09 -6.90
CA ARG A 92 1.23 -4.11 -6.17
C ARG A 92 2.03 -3.48 -5.06
N SER A 93 2.19 -2.16 -5.12
CA SER A 93 2.76 -1.35 -4.06
C SER A 93 1.74 -0.34 -3.56
N ASP A 94 1.51 -0.34 -2.24
CA ASP A 94 0.60 0.60 -1.58
C ASP A 94 1.35 1.28 -0.43
N HIS A 95 1.28 2.61 -0.38
CA HIS A 95 1.68 3.41 0.78
C HIS A 95 0.45 4.18 1.30
N ARG A 96 0.09 3.93 2.56
CA ARG A 96 -1.06 4.57 3.20
C ARG A 96 -0.73 5.01 4.63
N THR A 97 -1.27 6.15 5.04
CA THR A 97 -1.34 6.50 6.45
C THR A 97 -2.36 5.64 7.16
N LEU A 98 -2.07 5.32 8.42
CA LEU A 98 -3.08 4.69 9.27
C LEU A 98 -4.20 5.69 9.57
N PRO A 99 -5.47 5.24 9.63
CA PRO A 99 -6.59 6.11 9.93
C PRO A 99 -6.42 6.74 11.32
N VAL A 100 -6.57 8.05 11.38
CA VAL A 100 -6.45 8.80 12.63
C VAL A 100 -7.79 8.76 13.37
N GLY A 101 -7.76 8.46 14.67
CA GLY A 101 -8.93 8.53 15.52
C GLY A 101 -8.84 7.60 16.72
N GLY A 102 -9.63 7.90 17.75
CA GLY A 102 -9.82 6.98 18.87
C GLY A 102 -10.68 5.76 18.49
N PRO A 103 -10.81 4.77 19.40
CA PRO A 103 -11.48 3.50 19.15
C PRO A 103 -12.88 3.63 18.54
N VAL A 104 -13.66 4.61 18.99
CA VAL A 104 -15.02 4.89 18.52
C VAL A 104 -15.05 5.23 17.03
N ARG A 105 -14.12 6.04 16.53
CA ARG A 105 -14.07 6.39 15.09
C ARG A 105 -13.63 5.20 14.24
N LEU A 106 -12.73 4.38 14.78
CA LEU A 106 -12.20 3.21 14.10
C LEU A 106 -13.22 2.08 14.02
N SER A 107 -14.14 1.96 14.99
CA SER A 107 -15.16 0.91 15.05
C SER A 107 -15.94 0.72 13.74
N SER A 108 -16.29 1.81 13.04
CA SER A 108 -16.98 1.79 11.75
C SER A 108 -16.24 1.09 10.60
N ARG A 109 -14.93 0.83 10.77
CA ARG A 109 -14.06 0.19 9.77
C ARG A 109 -13.46 -1.12 10.28
N LEU A 110 -13.80 -1.53 11.50
CA LEU A 110 -13.33 -2.78 12.07
C LEU A 110 -14.24 -3.93 11.63
N PRO A 111 -13.71 -5.16 11.48
CA PRO A 111 -14.55 -6.33 11.38
C PRO A 111 -15.35 -6.53 12.67
N ASP A 112 -16.49 -7.21 12.58
CA ASP A 112 -17.41 -7.43 13.71
C ASP A 112 -16.69 -8.05 14.93
N SER A 113 -15.70 -8.91 14.71
CA SER A 113 -14.89 -9.55 15.76
C SER A 113 -14.06 -8.56 16.59
N ALA A 114 -13.67 -7.41 16.03
CA ALA A 114 -12.82 -6.42 16.69
C ALA A 114 -13.61 -5.25 17.32
N ILE A 115 -14.90 -5.13 17.04
CA ILE A 115 -15.76 -4.08 17.63
C ILE A 115 -15.78 -4.14 19.17
N PRO A 116 -15.93 -5.32 19.82
CA PRO A 116 -15.94 -5.40 21.29
C PRO A 116 -14.62 -4.91 21.92
N VAL A 117 -13.49 -5.12 21.24
CA VAL A 117 -12.19 -4.60 21.69
C VAL A 117 -12.20 -3.07 21.66
N ALA A 118 -12.70 -2.46 20.58
CA ALA A 118 -12.80 -1.01 20.46
C ALA A 118 -13.71 -0.38 21.53
N GLU A 119 -14.82 -1.04 21.89
CA GLU A 119 -15.72 -0.60 22.96
C GLU A 119 -15.03 -0.63 24.34
N LYS A 120 -14.28 -1.70 24.64
CA LYS A 120 -13.52 -1.83 25.89
C LYS A 120 -12.44 -0.76 26.03
N ILE A 121 -11.78 -0.38 24.93
CA ILE A 121 -10.75 0.68 24.90
C ILE A 121 -11.36 2.10 24.81
N GLY A 122 -12.61 2.25 24.38
CA GLY A 122 -13.23 3.55 24.12
C GLY A 122 -13.38 4.45 25.37
N GLY A 123 -13.34 3.87 26.57
CA GLY A 123 -13.43 4.60 27.83
C GLY A 123 -12.09 5.19 28.32
N ARG A 124 -12.14 6.05 29.35
CA ARG A 124 -10.94 6.60 30.03
C ARG A 124 -10.40 5.71 31.16
N ARG A 125 -10.90 4.47 31.29
CA ARG A 125 -10.52 3.56 32.36
C ARG A 125 -9.10 3.04 32.14
N LYS A 126 -8.31 2.94 33.21
CA LYS A 126 -7.02 2.24 33.17
C LYS A 126 -7.23 0.74 32.97
N ILE A 127 -6.43 0.15 32.10
CA ILE A 127 -6.48 -1.26 31.72
C ILE A 127 -5.34 -1.97 32.44
N SER A 128 -5.60 -3.16 32.98
CA SER A 128 -4.56 -3.97 33.60
C SER A 128 -3.65 -4.59 32.53
N VAL A 129 -2.43 -4.99 32.90
CA VAL A 129 -1.53 -5.66 31.95
C VAL A 129 -2.14 -6.96 31.42
N ALA A 130 -2.81 -7.74 32.28
CA ALA A 130 -3.47 -8.98 31.89
C ALA A 130 -4.61 -8.72 30.89
N GLU A 131 -5.42 -7.69 31.13
CA GLU A 131 -6.48 -7.30 30.20
C GLU A 131 -5.91 -6.77 28.87
N ALA A 132 -4.83 -5.98 28.91
CA ALA A 132 -4.16 -5.52 27.70
C ALA A 132 -3.61 -6.69 26.86
N MET A 133 -3.04 -7.72 27.49
CA MET A 133 -2.57 -8.93 26.81
C MET A 133 -3.71 -9.66 26.09
N ASP A 134 -4.86 -9.81 26.75
CA ASP A 134 -6.06 -10.42 26.16
C ASP A 134 -6.56 -9.62 24.94
N LEU A 135 -6.68 -8.30 25.07
CA LEU A 135 -7.16 -7.43 23.98
C LEU A 135 -6.18 -7.41 22.80
N VAL A 136 -4.87 -7.37 23.05
CA VAL A 136 -3.84 -7.45 22.00
C VAL A 136 -3.89 -8.82 21.31
N GLY A 137 -4.09 -9.91 22.06
CA GLY A 137 -4.26 -11.25 21.51
C GLY A 137 -5.43 -11.33 20.52
N GLN A 138 -6.61 -10.83 20.92
CA GLN A 138 -7.80 -10.81 20.06
C GLN A 138 -7.59 -9.98 18.78
N LEU A 139 -6.90 -8.84 18.88
CA LEU A 139 -6.57 -8.02 17.71
C LEU A 139 -5.59 -8.73 16.77
N ASN A 140 -4.56 -9.38 17.32
CA ASN A 140 -3.59 -10.13 16.51
C ASN A 140 -4.26 -11.30 15.78
N GLU A 141 -5.11 -12.08 16.45
CA GLU A 141 -5.85 -13.18 15.83
C GLU A 141 -6.79 -12.69 14.70
N THR A 142 -7.45 -11.55 14.93
CA THR A 142 -8.27 -10.91 13.89
C THR A 142 -7.42 -10.46 12.70
N LEU A 143 -6.24 -9.88 12.94
CA LEU A 143 -5.31 -9.48 11.89
C LEU A 143 -4.80 -10.68 11.09
N GLU A 144 -4.39 -11.75 11.77
CA GLU A 144 -3.94 -13.01 11.14
C GLU A 144 -5.04 -13.61 10.26
N THR A 145 -6.29 -13.59 10.71
CA THR A 145 -7.44 -14.06 9.92
C THR A 145 -7.65 -13.21 8.67
N LEU A 146 -7.57 -11.88 8.79
CA LEU A 146 -7.70 -10.96 7.65
C LEU A 146 -6.55 -11.11 6.65
N ASP A 147 -5.33 -11.33 7.14
CA ASP A 147 -4.16 -11.56 6.30
C ASP A 147 -4.30 -12.90 5.55
N ALA A 148 -4.74 -13.98 6.21
CA ALA A 148 -5.01 -15.26 5.54
C ALA A 148 -6.11 -15.15 4.45
N GLN A 149 -7.20 -14.43 4.74
CA GLN A 149 -8.25 -14.16 3.75
C GLN A 149 -7.73 -13.33 2.58
N ARG A 150 -6.89 -12.33 2.86
CA ARG A 150 -6.26 -11.48 1.86
C ARG A 150 -5.32 -12.30 0.96
N ASP A 151 -4.50 -13.15 1.54
CA ASP A 151 -3.56 -13.99 0.81
C ASP A 151 -4.31 -14.95 -0.14
N ALA A 152 -5.44 -15.52 0.31
CA ALA A 152 -6.31 -16.31 -0.55
C ALA A 152 -6.90 -15.50 -1.72
N LEU A 153 -7.32 -14.25 -1.49
CA LEU A 153 -7.80 -13.36 -2.56
C LEU A 153 -6.69 -13.00 -3.56
N ILE A 154 -5.46 -12.79 -3.08
CA ILE A 154 -4.30 -12.52 -3.93
C ILE A 154 -3.97 -13.74 -4.79
N ALA A 155 -3.98 -14.94 -4.20
CA ALA A 155 -3.76 -16.17 -4.94
C ALA A 155 -4.84 -16.39 -6.01
N LEU A 156 -6.12 -16.13 -5.68
CA LEU A 156 -7.21 -16.21 -6.66
C LEU A 156 -7.07 -15.16 -7.77
N HIS A 157 -6.69 -13.94 -7.41
CA HIS A 157 -6.40 -12.88 -8.38
C HIS A 157 -5.31 -13.32 -9.37
N GLN A 158 -4.21 -13.89 -8.88
CA GLN A 158 -3.14 -14.44 -9.73
C GLN A 158 -3.63 -15.56 -10.65
N GLN A 159 -4.49 -16.45 -10.17
CA GLN A 159 -5.09 -17.50 -11.01
C GLN A 159 -5.94 -16.93 -12.14
N VAL A 160 -6.72 -15.88 -11.87
CA VAL A 160 -7.50 -15.18 -12.90
C VAL A 160 -6.56 -14.51 -13.89
N MET A 161 -5.58 -13.74 -13.42
CA MET A 161 -4.62 -13.04 -14.28
C MET A 161 -3.86 -14.01 -15.18
N SER A 162 -3.34 -15.12 -14.64
CA SER A 162 -2.60 -16.12 -15.42
C SER A 162 -3.45 -16.73 -16.54
N ARG A 163 -4.75 -16.98 -16.31
CA ARG A 163 -5.65 -17.48 -17.36
C ARG A 163 -5.88 -16.43 -18.44
N VAL A 164 -6.07 -15.18 -18.03
CA VAL A 164 -6.28 -14.09 -18.98
C VAL A 164 -5.02 -13.81 -19.78
N SER A 165 -3.82 -13.83 -19.17
CA SER A 165 -2.54 -13.67 -19.86
C SER A 165 -2.39 -14.67 -21.01
N SER A 166 -2.75 -15.95 -20.81
CA SER A 166 -2.74 -16.94 -21.89
C SER A 166 -3.71 -16.60 -23.02
N THR A 167 -4.93 -16.15 -22.72
CA THR A 167 -5.90 -15.72 -23.73
C THR A 167 -5.43 -14.46 -24.48
N VAL A 168 -4.78 -13.53 -23.77
CA VAL A 168 -4.23 -12.30 -24.34
C VAL A 168 -3.08 -12.63 -25.30
N ASP A 169 -2.20 -13.56 -24.94
CA ASP A 169 -1.12 -14.03 -25.80
C ASP A 169 -1.64 -14.71 -27.07
N GLU A 170 -2.78 -15.41 -27.00
CA GLU A 170 -3.43 -16.05 -28.16
C GLU A 170 -4.13 -15.03 -29.07
N ASN A 171 -4.80 -14.03 -28.50
CA ASN A 171 -5.68 -13.11 -29.24
C ASN A 171 -5.00 -11.81 -29.68
N PHE A 172 -3.84 -11.47 -29.11
CA PHE A 172 -3.10 -10.23 -29.42
C PHE A 172 -1.65 -10.55 -29.78
N THR A 173 -1.29 -10.27 -31.03
CA THR A 173 0.02 -10.64 -31.59
C THR A 173 1.07 -9.57 -31.36
N GLN A 174 0.67 -8.29 -31.29
CA GLN A 174 1.59 -7.18 -31.06
C GLN A 174 1.86 -6.98 -29.58
N TYR A 175 3.07 -6.56 -29.24
CA TYR A 175 3.46 -6.32 -27.85
C TYR A 175 2.65 -5.18 -27.23
N GLU A 176 2.39 -4.14 -28.01
CA GLU A 176 1.69 -2.94 -27.62
C GLU A 176 0.22 -3.23 -27.31
N GLU A 177 -0.44 -4.05 -28.12
CA GLU A 177 -1.80 -4.55 -27.87
C GLU A 177 -1.86 -5.32 -26.54
N ARG A 178 -0.96 -6.30 -26.35
CA ARG A 178 -0.89 -7.08 -25.10
C ARG A 178 -0.64 -6.19 -23.90
N ASN A 179 0.29 -5.25 -24.03
CA ASN A 179 0.64 -4.31 -22.97
C ASN A 179 -0.57 -3.43 -22.57
N LEU A 180 -1.33 -2.92 -23.55
CA LEU A 180 -2.55 -2.16 -23.29
C LEU A 180 -3.59 -3.02 -22.55
N VAL A 181 -3.81 -4.26 -22.99
CA VAL A 181 -4.76 -5.17 -22.34
C VAL A 181 -4.34 -5.49 -20.91
N HIS A 182 -3.06 -5.80 -20.66
CA HIS A 182 -2.56 -6.01 -19.30
C HIS A 182 -2.74 -4.75 -18.42
N THR A 183 -2.46 -3.57 -18.95
CA THR A 183 -2.66 -2.30 -18.25
C THR A 183 -4.14 -2.07 -17.89
N LEU A 184 -5.06 -2.42 -18.80
CA LEU A 184 -6.50 -2.38 -18.55
C LEU A 184 -6.93 -3.38 -17.45
N LEU A 185 -6.37 -4.59 -17.46
CA LEU A 185 -6.67 -5.66 -16.52
C LEU A 185 -6.15 -5.40 -15.11
N GLU A 186 -5.04 -4.66 -14.97
CA GLU A 186 -4.52 -4.26 -13.66
C GLU A 186 -5.48 -3.32 -12.92
N ARG A 187 -6.24 -2.49 -13.64
CA ARG A 187 -7.16 -1.49 -13.07
C ARG A 187 -8.46 -1.37 -13.88
N PRO A 188 -9.31 -2.41 -13.92
CA PRO A 188 -10.44 -2.48 -14.85
C PRO A 188 -11.49 -1.38 -14.63
N ARG A 189 -11.53 -0.79 -13.43
CA ARG A 189 -12.49 0.26 -13.04
C ARG A 189 -11.91 1.68 -13.06
N ARG A 190 -10.64 1.88 -13.42
CA ARG A 190 -10.03 3.22 -13.49
C ARG A 190 -9.57 3.51 -14.92
N PRO A 191 -9.82 4.74 -15.42
CA PRO A 191 -9.21 5.21 -16.65
C PRO A 191 -7.71 4.96 -16.68
N VAL A 192 -7.25 4.34 -17.77
CA VAL A 192 -5.85 4.30 -18.13
C VAL A 192 -5.49 5.68 -18.66
N ASP A 193 -4.38 6.19 -18.15
CA ASP A 193 -3.75 7.39 -18.66
C ASP A 193 -3.06 7.03 -19.98
N LEU A 194 -3.76 7.30 -21.09
CA LEU A 194 -3.33 6.92 -22.43
C LEU A 194 -2.08 7.70 -22.87
N ASP A 195 -1.92 8.93 -22.38
CA ASP A 195 -0.74 9.75 -22.62
C ASP A 195 0.47 9.12 -21.91
N ALA A 196 0.35 8.81 -20.62
CA ALA A 196 1.43 8.14 -19.88
C ALA A 196 1.77 6.77 -20.45
N TRP A 197 0.77 6.01 -20.92
CA TRP A 197 0.97 4.71 -21.56
C TRP A 197 1.73 4.85 -22.90
N SER A 198 1.32 5.77 -23.77
CA SER A 198 1.98 6.00 -25.06
C SER A 198 3.41 6.51 -24.90
N GLU A 199 3.67 7.40 -23.93
CA GLU A 199 5.02 7.87 -23.58
C GLU A 199 5.92 6.72 -23.12
N THR A 200 5.37 5.81 -22.30
CA THR A 200 6.12 4.64 -21.77
C THR A 200 6.58 3.73 -22.91
N LEU A 201 5.75 3.52 -23.91
CA LEU A 201 6.06 2.71 -25.09
C LEU A 201 6.75 3.49 -26.21
N ARG A 202 6.94 4.81 -26.03
CA ARG A 202 7.51 5.73 -27.04
C ARG A 202 6.75 5.68 -28.36
N LEU A 203 5.43 5.62 -28.29
CA LEU A 203 4.55 5.57 -29.45
C LEU A 203 4.22 6.98 -29.95
N GLU A 204 4.06 7.11 -31.26
CA GLU A 204 3.45 8.31 -31.84
C GLU A 204 1.93 8.30 -31.58
N VAL A 205 1.34 9.48 -31.35
CA VAL A 205 -0.09 9.64 -31.01
C VAL A 205 -1.03 8.90 -31.99
N PRO A 206 -0.86 8.99 -33.32
CA PRO A 206 -1.74 8.28 -34.25
C PRO A 206 -1.68 6.75 -34.07
N ARG A 207 -0.48 6.21 -33.81
CA ARG A 207 -0.30 4.78 -33.59
C ARG A 207 -0.93 4.32 -32.28
N ALA A 208 -0.85 5.13 -31.23
CA ALA A 208 -1.49 4.85 -29.95
C ALA A 208 -3.02 4.77 -30.11
N GLU A 209 -3.63 5.73 -30.81
CA GLU A 209 -5.08 5.75 -31.07
C GLU A 209 -5.56 4.53 -31.87
N GLU A 210 -4.79 4.10 -32.87
CA GLU A 210 -5.05 2.86 -33.63
C GLU A 210 -5.11 1.64 -32.70
N ILE A 211 -4.06 1.45 -31.88
CA ILE A 211 -3.97 0.29 -30.96
C ILE A 211 -5.12 0.30 -29.95
N ILE A 212 -5.47 1.48 -29.42
CA ILE A 212 -6.58 1.62 -28.48
C ILE A 212 -7.90 1.20 -29.14
N THR A 213 -8.11 1.63 -30.38
CA THR A 213 -9.31 1.31 -31.14
C THR A 213 -9.40 -0.19 -31.44
N GLU A 214 -8.31 -0.78 -31.93
CA GLU A 214 -8.21 -2.22 -32.22
C GLU A 214 -8.49 -3.09 -30.98
N VAL A 215 -7.85 -2.75 -29.85
CA VAL A 215 -8.06 -3.46 -28.58
C VAL A 215 -9.49 -3.29 -28.09
N ARG A 216 -10.05 -2.08 -28.14
CA ARG A 216 -11.43 -1.80 -27.72
C ARG A 216 -12.44 -2.60 -28.54
N GLU A 217 -12.32 -2.59 -29.87
CA GLU A 217 -13.23 -3.31 -30.76
C GLU A 217 -13.17 -4.82 -30.53
N ARG A 218 -11.96 -5.38 -30.40
CA ARG A 218 -11.78 -6.82 -30.13
C ARG A 218 -12.38 -7.21 -28.77
N MET A 219 -12.15 -6.42 -27.72
CA MET A 219 -12.74 -6.66 -26.40
C MET A 219 -14.27 -6.54 -26.39
N MET A 220 -14.85 -5.55 -27.09
CA MET A 220 -16.30 -5.40 -27.21
C MET A 220 -16.93 -6.59 -27.94
N TYR A 221 -16.27 -7.09 -28.99
CA TYR A 221 -16.72 -8.27 -29.71
C TYR A 221 -16.74 -9.51 -28.80
N GLU A 222 -15.67 -9.75 -28.02
CA GLU A 222 -15.61 -10.88 -27.10
C GLU A 222 -16.70 -10.84 -26.02
N ILE A 223 -16.99 -9.67 -25.45
CA ILE A 223 -18.08 -9.53 -24.45
C ILE A 223 -19.44 -9.81 -25.10
N ALA A 224 -19.66 -9.29 -26.32
CA ALA A 224 -20.91 -9.50 -27.03
C ALA A 224 -21.12 -10.99 -27.39
N ASP A 225 -20.05 -11.69 -27.78
CA ASP A 225 -20.08 -13.11 -28.15
C ASP A 225 -20.24 -14.03 -26.93
N ALA A 226 -19.48 -13.77 -25.85
CA ALA A 226 -19.49 -14.60 -24.64
C ALA A 226 -20.84 -14.58 -23.90
N ASP A 227 -21.45 -13.40 -23.76
CA ASP A 227 -22.67 -13.24 -22.96
C ASP A 227 -23.95 -13.11 -23.81
N LYS A 228 -23.87 -13.25 -25.15
CA LYS A 228 -24.98 -12.94 -26.10
C LYS A 228 -25.67 -11.60 -25.79
N THR A 229 -24.90 -10.64 -25.32
CA THR A 229 -25.40 -9.39 -24.75
C THR A 229 -25.13 -8.26 -25.72
N VAL A 230 -26.17 -7.47 -26.03
CA VAL A 230 -26.04 -6.26 -26.85
C VAL A 230 -25.51 -5.13 -25.97
N ILE A 231 -24.30 -4.66 -26.26
CA ILE A 231 -23.70 -3.51 -25.59
C ILE A 231 -24.24 -2.24 -26.23
N ILE A 232 -25.04 -1.47 -25.47
CA ILE A 232 -25.54 -0.14 -25.89
C ILE A 232 -24.78 0.92 -25.10
N ALA A 233 -23.89 1.66 -25.76
CA ALA A 233 -23.24 2.83 -25.16
C ALA A 233 -24.21 4.02 -25.15
N GLY A 234 -24.56 4.53 -23.97
CA GLY A 234 -25.42 5.71 -23.81
C GLY A 234 -24.96 6.62 -22.66
N LYS A 235 -25.49 7.85 -22.56
CA LYS A 235 -25.03 8.88 -21.60
C LYS A 235 -25.09 8.53 -20.09
N LYS A 236 -25.66 7.38 -19.73
CA LYS A 236 -25.66 6.83 -18.36
C LYS A 236 -25.50 5.31 -18.40
N THR A 237 -24.29 4.81 -18.56
CA THR A 237 -24.03 3.35 -18.57
C THR A 237 -23.10 2.91 -17.45
N GLN A 238 -23.37 1.73 -16.88
CA GLN A 238 -22.45 0.97 -16.01
C GLN A 238 -21.34 0.27 -16.82
N LEU A 239 -21.03 0.77 -18.01
CA LEU A 239 -19.99 0.19 -18.85
C LEU A 239 -18.61 0.52 -18.26
N PRO A 240 -17.62 -0.38 -18.39
CA PRO A 240 -16.24 -0.04 -18.11
C PRO A 240 -15.86 1.21 -18.91
N TRP A 241 -15.14 2.13 -18.30
CA TRP A 241 -14.79 3.43 -18.87
C TRP A 241 -14.15 3.33 -20.27
N TRP A 242 -13.39 2.25 -20.55
CA TRP A 242 -12.73 2.00 -21.83
C TRP A 242 -13.70 1.66 -22.97
N ALA A 243 -14.89 1.15 -22.65
CA ALA A 243 -15.95 0.89 -23.63
C ALA A 243 -16.71 2.17 -24.04
N VAL A 244 -16.45 3.29 -23.35
CA VAL A 244 -17.06 4.61 -23.58
C VAL A 244 -16.06 5.57 -24.24
N LEU A 245 -14.79 5.18 -24.41
CA LEU A 245 -13.80 5.99 -25.12
C LEU A 245 -14.26 6.22 -26.57
N GLY A 246 -14.39 7.48 -26.97
CA GLY A 246 -14.81 7.87 -28.33
C GLY A 246 -16.32 7.98 -28.56
N SER A 247 -17.16 7.92 -27.51
CA SER A 247 -18.61 8.21 -27.62
C SER A 247 -18.98 9.69 -27.43
N ASP A 248 -17.97 10.56 -27.27
CA ASP A 248 -18.16 12.00 -27.29
C ASP A 248 -18.07 12.47 -28.75
N ASP A 249 -19.22 12.47 -29.43
CA ASP A 249 -19.51 13.45 -30.49
C ASP A 249 -19.58 14.87 -29.89
#